data_AF-A0A399ZV27-F1
#
_entry.id   AF-A0A399ZV27-F1
#
_cell.length_a   1.000
_cell.length_b   1.000
_cell.length_c   1.000
_cell.angle_alpha   90.00
_cell.angle_beta   90.00
_cell.angle_gamma   90.00
#
_symmetry.space_group_name_H-M   'P 1'
#
loop_
_entity.id
_entity.type
_entity.pdbx_description
1 polymer ?
#
loop_
_entity_poly.entity_id
_entity_poly.type
_entity_poly.pdbx_seq_one_letter_code
_entity_poly.pdbx_strand_id
1 'polypeptide(L)'
;MKQRNARINFAWIAVILTILACNIPSSSTEVPATQLPATELVTVADTATSPPPTEIPIQHQVFPVNLPENRSGHAGDYNSSFTANQKKSNGGDRFTLEQFERPFNANAMDVYYPNLDIVDTFVYQDDTWLYGTIQVVDRSAVSASPYRFAMQLDTDANGKGDYLVIASNPSSTDWTTAGVQVFFDANRDVGNLTAMFTDKDAASGDGFEKLIFDQGKGDDPDVAWIRVAPEDPNVVQFAIKRSTLNNTSIYMINMWTGHGNLDPAIFDFSDHFTHEQAGAADPGFPNFYPIKSVFELDNSCRMAVGFNPTGNEPGLCATLSPVAPENAPPGCQLNDAICAQMGPGYYFDAATCSCFYFGFNNSPIRAISPVIEYQCNVGAIISSQ
;
A
#
# COMPACT_ATOMS: atom_id res chain seq x y z
N MET A 1 -15.00 -4.62 80.12
CA MET A 1 -14.08 -5.64 79.55
C MET A 1 -14.67 -6.03 78.21
N LYS A 2 -14.07 -5.83 77.03
CA LYS A 2 -12.68 -6.04 76.59
C LYS A 2 -12.47 -5.17 75.33
N GLN A 3 -11.44 -4.33 75.32
CA GLN A 3 -10.99 -3.54 74.17
C GLN A 3 -10.28 -4.41 73.12
N ARG A 4 -10.18 -3.87 71.88
CA ARG A 4 -9.11 -3.97 70.85
C ARG A 4 -9.72 -4.24 69.47
N ASN A 5 -9.33 -3.64 68.35
CA ASN A 5 -8.31 -2.64 68.03
C ASN A 5 -8.62 -2.11 66.62
N ALA A 6 -8.61 -0.79 66.43
CA ALA A 6 -8.48 -0.17 65.13
C ALA A 6 -7.01 -0.25 64.67
N ARG A 7 -6.78 -0.62 63.40
CA ARG A 7 -5.48 -0.43 62.74
C ARG A 7 -5.72 0.38 61.48
N ILE A 8 -5.46 1.67 61.63
CA ILE A 8 -5.25 2.67 60.58
C ILE A 8 -3.77 2.57 60.21
N ASN A 9 -3.44 2.22 58.96
CA ASN A 9 -2.09 2.27 58.41
C ASN A 9 -2.08 3.30 57.27
N PHE A 10 -1.70 4.57 57.51
CA PHE A 10 -0.32 5.09 57.42
C PHE A 10 0.40 4.91 56.05
N ALA A 11 -0.34 4.89 54.94
CA ALA A 11 0.27 4.93 53.59
C ALA A 11 -0.14 6.15 52.73
N TRP A 12 -1.01 7.05 53.23
CA TRP A 12 -1.58 8.14 52.43
C TRP A 12 -1.01 9.55 52.70
N ILE A 13 -0.03 9.69 53.60
CA ILE A 13 0.50 11.03 53.99
C ILE A 13 1.78 11.42 53.20
N ALA A 14 2.38 10.52 52.43
CA ALA A 14 3.64 10.78 51.72
C ALA A 14 3.50 11.32 50.28
N VAL A 15 2.29 11.41 49.71
CA VAL A 15 2.07 11.79 48.29
C VAL A 15 1.56 13.23 48.12
N ILE A 16 1.21 13.93 49.20
CA ILE A 16 0.69 15.32 49.13
C ILE A 16 1.81 16.39 49.33
N LEU A 17 3.06 15.99 49.60
CA LEU A 17 4.16 16.91 49.89
C LEU A 17 5.07 17.26 48.69
N THR A 18 4.76 16.80 47.47
CA THR A 18 5.58 17.08 46.27
C THR A 18 4.98 18.07 45.27
N ILE A 19 3.80 18.65 45.53
CA ILE A 19 3.09 19.56 44.58
C ILE A 19 3.13 21.04 45.02
N LEU A 20 4.07 21.47 45.87
CA LEU A 20 4.11 22.86 46.39
C LEU A 20 5.45 23.59 46.30
N ALA A 21 6.40 23.10 45.50
CA ALA A 21 7.70 23.74 45.31
C ALA A 21 7.95 24.16 43.85
N CYS A 22 7.16 25.11 43.32
CA CYS A 22 7.54 25.93 42.16
C CYS A 22 6.59 27.15 42.05
N ASN A 23 6.68 28.09 42.98
CA ASN A 23 6.15 29.44 42.81
C ASN A 23 6.95 30.41 43.69
N ILE A 24 8.20 30.66 43.30
CA ILE A 24 9.05 31.68 43.90
C ILE A 24 8.91 32.96 43.05
N PRO A 25 8.48 34.10 43.63
CA PRO A 25 8.49 35.37 42.93
C PRO A 25 9.93 35.90 42.79
N SER A 26 10.38 36.07 41.55
CA SER A 26 11.66 36.72 41.23
C SER A 26 11.60 38.20 41.64
N SER A 27 12.40 38.56 42.64
CA SER A 27 12.72 39.95 42.96
C SER A 27 13.79 40.46 41.99
N SER A 28 13.45 41.47 41.20
CA SER A 28 14.39 42.19 40.32
C SER A 28 15.41 42.97 41.17
N THR A 29 16.64 42.47 41.23
CA THR A 29 17.78 43.23 41.74
C THR A 29 18.46 43.90 40.55
N GLU A 30 18.44 45.22 40.54
CA GLU A 30 19.09 46.07 39.55
C GLU A 30 20.62 45.98 39.74
N VAL A 31 21.32 45.46 38.73
CA VAL A 31 22.79 45.34 38.71
C VAL A 31 23.38 46.62 38.12
N PRO A 32 24.45 47.21 38.69
CA PRO A 32 25.08 48.40 38.14
C PRO A 32 25.73 48.11 36.79
N ALA A 33 25.52 49.00 35.83
CA ALA A 33 26.11 48.93 34.50
C ALA A 33 27.65 48.90 34.57
N THR A 34 28.22 47.75 34.24
CA THR A 34 29.67 47.60 34.01
C THR A 34 29.96 47.93 32.55
N GLN A 35 30.77 48.96 32.35
CA GLN A 35 31.20 49.45 31.05
C GLN A 35 32.15 48.42 30.39
N LEU A 36 31.75 47.89 29.23
CA LEU A 36 32.57 46.96 28.45
C LEU A 36 33.81 47.67 27.87
N PRO A 37 34.98 47.02 27.83
CA PRO A 37 36.14 47.54 27.11
C PRO A 37 35.87 47.55 25.62
N ALA A 38 36.40 48.57 24.92
CA ALA A 38 36.31 48.69 23.48
C ALA A 38 36.98 47.49 22.79
N THR A 39 36.17 46.65 22.14
CA THR A 39 36.64 45.58 21.25
C THR A 39 37.18 46.21 19.96
N GLU A 40 38.46 45.99 19.72
CA GLU A 40 39.15 46.34 18.47
C GLU A 40 38.57 45.50 17.32
N LEU A 41 38.08 46.17 16.27
CA LEU A 41 37.50 45.55 15.09
C LEU A 41 38.60 44.83 14.29
N VAL A 42 38.67 43.50 14.43
CA VAL A 42 39.38 42.66 13.47
C VAL A 42 38.49 42.50 12.24
N THR A 43 38.90 43.10 11.12
CA THR A 43 38.31 42.90 9.80
C THR A 43 38.52 41.45 9.38
N VAL A 44 37.48 40.63 9.51
CA VAL A 44 37.41 39.30 8.92
C VAL A 44 37.31 39.49 7.41
N ALA A 45 38.36 39.09 6.68
CA ALA A 45 38.32 39.06 5.23
C ALA A 45 37.22 38.10 4.78
N ASP A 46 36.26 38.65 4.05
CA ASP A 46 35.13 37.97 3.44
C ASP A 46 35.67 36.83 2.55
N THR A 47 35.59 35.60 3.06
CA THR A 47 35.97 34.41 2.30
C THR A 47 34.83 34.17 1.34
N ALA A 48 35.00 34.59 0.09
CA ALA A 48 34.05 34.38 -0.98
C ALA A 48 33.62 32.90 -1.01
N THR A 49 32.36 32.65 -0.66
CA THR A 49 31.74 31.33 -0.74
C THR A 49 31.83 30.86 -2.19
N SER A 50 32.54 29.76 -2.44
CA SER A 50 32.52 29.08 -3.74
C SER A 50 31.08 28.86 -4.18
N PRO A 51 30.70 29.12 -5.45
CA PRO A 51 29.39 28.74 -5.94
C PRO A 51 29.19 27.23 -5.71
N PRO A 52 27.96 26.80 -5.40
CA PRO A 52 27.66 25.38 -5.24
C PRO A 52 28.07 24.63 -6.52
N PRO A 53 28.59 23.40 -6.42
CA PRO A 53 28.93 22.60 -7.59
C PRO A 53 27.72 22.50 -8.52
N THR A 54 27.90 22.85 -9.79
CA THR A 54 26.88 22.60 -10.82
C THR A 54 26.67 21.10 -10.94
N GLU A 55 25.48 20.61 -10.61
CA GLU A 55 25.13 19.21 -10.77
C GLU A 55 25.17 18.86 -12.28
N ILE A 56 25.94 17.83 -12.64
CA ILE A 56 26.06 17.40 -14.04
C ILE A 56 24.72 16.74 -14.43
N PRO A 57 24.06 17.15 -15.53
CA PRO A 57 22.82 16.53 -15.97
C PRO A 57 23.00 15.04 -16.23
N ILE A 58 22.14 14.21 -15.63
CA ILE A 58 22.12 12.76 -15.83
C ILE A 58 21.79 12.48 -17.31
N GLN A 59 22.63 11.67 -17.96
CA GLN A 59 22.45 11.28 -19.36
C GLN A 59 21.79 9.91 -19.40
N HIS A 60 20.56 9.87 -19.92
CA HIS A 60 19.79 8.65 -20.12
C HIS A 60 20.10 8.04 -21.49
N GLN A 61 20.30 6.72 -21.54
CA GLN A 61 20.63 5.98 -22.76
C GLN A 61 19.44 5.20 -23.29
N VAL A 62 18.63 4.63 -22.40
CA VAL A 62 17.47 3.81 -22.72
C VAL A 62 16.30 4.24 -21.85
N PHE A 63 15.15 4.48 -22.45
CA PHE A 63 13.91 4.81 -21.73
C PHE A 63 12.74 4.03 -22.33
N PRO A 64 11.67 3.80 -21.56
CA PRO A 64 10.51 3.07 -22.04
C PRO A 64 9.74 3.87 -23.09
N VAL A 65 8.96 3.19 -23.92
CA VAL A 65 8.17 3.81 -24.99
C VAL A 65 6.67 3.63 -24.73
N ASN A 66 6.02 2.79 -25.53
CA ASN A 66 4.64 2.39 -25.35
C ASN A 66 4.57 1.08 -24.58
N LEU A 67 3.47 0.89 -23.84
CA LEU A 67 3.17 -0.41 -23.27
C LEU A 67 2.99 -1.43 -24.40
N PRO A 68 3.43 -2.68 -24.21
CA PRO A 68 3.08 -3.80 -25.07
C PRO A 68 1.56 -3.96 -25.23
N GLU A 69 1.12 -4.50 -26.36
CA GLU A 69 -0.31 -4.76 -26.61
C GLU A 69 -0.86 -5.84 -25.68
N ASN A 70 -0.05 -6.88 -25.40
CA ASN A 70 -0.45 -8.01 -24.59
C ASN A 70 -0.19 -7.76 -23.10
N ARG A 71 -1.25 -7.90 -22.29
CA ARG A 71 -1.15 -7.92 -20.83
C ARG A 71 -0.52 -9.21 -20.33
N SER A 72 0.33 -9.09 -19.32
CA SER A 72 0.95 -10.19 -18.57
C SER A 72 0.18 -10.54 -17.30
N GLY A 73 -0.52 -9.58 -16.70
CA GLY A 73 -1.31 -9.75 -15.49
C GLY A 73 -2.38 -8.67 -15.34
N HIS A 74 -3.39 -8.97 -14.52
CA HIS A 74 -4.50 -8.09 -14.16
C HIS A 74 -5.00 -8.43 -12.76
N ALA A 75 -5.20 -7.41 -11.94
CA ALA A 75 -5.91 -7.52 -10.67
C ALA A 75 -6.77 -6.27 -10.47
N GLY A 76 -8.09 -6.48 -10.40
CA GLY A 76 -9.03 -5.45 -9.97
C GLY A 76 -9.02 -5.31 -8.45
N ASP A 77 -9.52 -4.18 -7.97
CA ASP A 77 -9.55 -3.88 -6.54
C ASP A 77 -10.93 -3.38 -6.08
N TYR A 78 -11.11 -3.23 -4.78
CA TYR A 78 -12.32 -2.66 -4.20
C TYR A 78 -12.33 -1.14 -4.38
N ASN A 79 -13.51 -0.59 -4.71
CA ASN A 79 -13.67 0.85 -4.86
C ASN A 79 -14.40 1.43 -3.64
N SER A 80 -13.66 1.99 -2.69
CA SER A 80 -14.20 2.55 -1.45
C SER A 80 -15.08 3.78 -1.65
N SER A 81 -15.05 4.45 -2.81
CA SER A 81 -15.89 5.65 -3.08
C SER A 81 -17.39 5.40 -2.88
N PHE A 82 -17.86 4.16 -3.10
CA PHE A 82 -19.26 3.78 -2.95
C PHE A 82 -19.75 3.77 -1.49
N THR A 83 -18.83 3.63 -0.53
CA THR A 83 -19.15 3.54 0.91
C THR A 83 -18.39 4.56 1.75
N ALA A 84 -17.56 5.42 1.14
CA ALA A 84 -16.79 6.44 1.83
C ALA A 84 -17.66 7.37 2.70
N ASN A 85 -18.87 7.71 2.23
CA ASN A 85 -19.83 8.53 3.01
C ASN A 85 -20.36 7.83 4.29
N GLN A 86 -20.18 6.52 4.39
CA GLN A 86 -20.50 5.70 5.57
C GLN A 86 -19.27 5.47 6.46
N LYS A 87 -18.13 6.10 6.14
CA LYS A 87 -16.86 5.97 6.88
C LYS A 87 -16.35 4.53 6.96
N LYS A 88 -16.44 3.80 5.85
CA LYS A 88 -15.97 2.42 5.76
C LYS A 88 -15.55 2.07 4.33
N SER A 89 -14.69 1.07 4.21
CA SER A 89 -14.46 0.39 2.92
C SER A 89 -15.65 -0.51 2.55
N ASN A 90 -15.75 -0.87 1.27
CA ASN A 90 -16.75 -1.81 0.75
C ASN A 90 -16.24 -3.26 0.67
N GLY A 91 -15.04 -3.52 1.17
CA GLY A 91 -14.36 -4.82 1.14
C GLY A 91 -12.85 -4.64 1.29
N GLY A 92 -12.06 -5.62 0.83
CA GLY A 92 -10.61 -5.51 0.64
C GLY A 92 -9.74 -5.51 1.89
N ASP A 93 -10.16 -4.83 2.97
CA ASP A 93 -9.35 -4.65 4.18
C ASP A 93 -9.23 -5.95 4.97
N ARG A 94 -8.11 -6.64 4.80
CA ARG A 94 -7.73 -7.86 5.52
C ARG A 94 -6.33 -7.69 6.10
N PHE A 95 -6.28 -7.02 7.25
CA PHE A 95 -5.05 -6.74 8.00
C PHE A 95 -4.12 -7.96 8.10
N THR A 96 -4.64 -9.13 8.45
CA THR A 96 -3.82 -10.34 8.67
C THR A 96 -3.27 -10.97 7.39
N LEU A 97 -3.60 -10.45 6.21
CA LEU A 97 -3.21 -10.95 4.90
C LEU A 97 -2.45 -9.91 4.06
N GLU A 98 -1.98 -8.80 4.67
CA GLU A 98 -1.35 -7.69 3.94
C GLU A 98 -2.22 -7.16 2.79
N GLN A 99 -3.54 -7.08 3.00
CA GLN A 99 -4.48 -6.46 2.07
C GLN A 99 -5.13 -5.29 2.79
N PHE A 100 -4.93 -4.09 2.27
CA PHE A 100 -5.37 -2.85 2.88
C PHE A 100 -6.27 -2.11 1.90
N GLU A 101 -7.49 -1.83 2.34
CA GLU A 101 -8.44 -0.96 1.65
C GLU A 101 -8.65 0.25 2.56
N ARG A 102 -7.61 1.08 2.70
CA ARG A 102 -7.53 2.15 3.71
C ARG A 102 -7.27 3.54 3.12
N PRO A 103 -7.99 3.99 2.06
CA PRO A 103 -7.87 5.35 1.52
C PRO A 103 -8.58 6.39 2.43
N PHE A 104 -8.36 6.34 3.74
CA PHE A 104 -9.01 7.17 4.75
C PHE A 104 -8.02 7.68 5.79
N ASN A 105 -8.36 8.80 6.43
CA ASN A 105 -7.58 9.33 7.55
C ASN A 105 -7.68 8.46 8.80
N ALA A 106 -6.63 8.48 9.62
CA ALA A 106 -6.60 7.77 10.88
C ALA A 106 -7.70 8.22 11.86
N ASN A 107 -8.20 7.26 12.64
CA ASN A 107 -9.11 7.39 13.78
C ASN A 107 -10.54 7.87 13.48
N ALA A 108 -10.74 8.72 12.48
CA ALA A 108 -12.05 9.30 12.21
C ALA A 108 -12.73 8.73 10.96
N MET A 109 -11.93 8.29 9.98
CA MET A 109 -12.37 7.83 8.66
C MET A 109 -13.41 8.78 8.02
N ASP A 110 -13.28 10.08 8.29
CA ASP A 110 -14.17 11.13 7.82
C ASP A 110 -13.58 11.94 6.67
N VAL A 111 -12.31 11.70 6.35
CA VAL A 111 -11.65 12.13 5.12
C VAL A 111 -11.35 10.89 4.29
N TYR A 112 -11.79 10.91 3.05
CA TYR A 112 -11.55 9.89 2.04
C TYR A 112 -10.62 10.45 0.96
N TYR A 113 -9.66 9.64 0.51
CA TYR A 113 -8.61 10.00 -0.43
C TYR A 113 -8.76 9.19 -1.72
N PRO A 114 -9.56 9.66 -2.71
CA PRO A 114 -9.77 8.92 -3.96
C PRO A 114 -8.52 8.83 -4.84
N ASN A 115 -7.49 9.61 -4.55
CA ASN A 115 -6.18 9.45 -5.19
C ASN A 115 -5.41 8.25 -4.60
N LEU A 116 -5.77 7.74 -3.42
CA LEU A 116 -5.18 6.50 -2.89
C LEU A 116 -5.98 5.27 -3.31
N ASP A 117 -7.30 5.38 -3.39
CA ASP A 117 -8.23 4.29 -3.72
C ASP A 117 -7.91 3.64 -5.08
N ILE A 118 -7.27 2.47 -5.06
CA ILE A 118 -6.93 1.69 -6.25
C ILE A 118 -8.21 1.03 -6.76
N VAL A 119 -8.43 1.04 -8.07
CA VAL A 119 -9.59 0.34 -8.67
C VAL A 119 -9.18 -0.74 -9.66
N ASP A 120 -8.01 -0.60 -10.27
CA ASP A 120 -7.51 -1.57 -11.22
C ASP A 120 -5.99 -1.52 -11.36
N THR A 121 -5.40 -2.68 -11.64
CA THR A 121 -3.95 -2.81 -11.85
C THR A 121 -3.64 -3.77 -12.98
N PHE A 122 -2.61 -3.44 -13.77
CA PHE A 122 -2.17 -4.27 -14.88
C PHE A 122 -0.66 -4.42 -14.91
N VAL A 123 -0.21 -5.51 -15.50
CA VAL A 123 1.21 -5.79 -15.73
C VAL A 123 1.42 -6.03 -17.21
N TYR A 124 2.49 -5.45 -17.74
CA TYR A 124 2.97 -5.69 -19.10
C TYR A 124 4.46 -5.97 -19.05
N GLN A 125 5.00 -6.63 -20.07
CA GLN A 125 6.44 -6.77 -20.20
C GLN A 125 6.85 -6.90 -21.67
N ASP A 126 8.01 -6.36 -22.00
CA ASP A 126 8.73 -6.58 -23.25
C ASP A 126 10.13 -7.16 -22.96
N ASP A 127 11.01 -7.19 -23.95
CA ASP A 127 12.36 -7.73 -23.80
C ASP A 127 13.25 -6.91 -22.85
N THR A 128 12.92 -5.64 -22.61
CA THR A 128 13.71 -4.68 -21.83
C THR A 128 13.05 -4.30 -20.51
N TRP A 129 11.73 -4.13 -20.50
CA TRP A 129 10.99 -3.53 -19.41
C TRP A 129 9.89 -4.46 -18.87
N LEU A 130 9.73 -4.43 -17.55
CA LEU A 130 8.51 -4.83 -16.85
C LEU A 130 7.77 -3.55 -16.50
N TYR A 131 6.47 -3.50 -16.80
CA TYR A 131 5.61 -2.37 -16.53
C TYR A 131 4.53 -2.74 -15.52
N GLY A 132 4.33 -1.86 -14.54
CA GLY A 132 3.19 -1.88 -13.63
C GLY A 132 2.29 -0.69 -13.91
N THR A 133 0.97 -0.89 -13.89
CA THR A 133 0.02 0.22 -14.04
C THR A 133 -0.96 0.22 -12.88
N ILE A 134 -1.24 1.41 -12.33
CA ILE A 134 -2.15 1.61 -11.20
C ILE A 134 -3.20 2.62 -11.63
N GLN A 135 -4.46 2.20 -11.62
CA GLN A 135 -5.61 3.08 -11.78
C GLN A 135 -6.19 3.39 -10.42
N VAL A 136 -6.38 4.68 -10.12
CA VAL A 136 -7.05 5.14 -8.90
C VAL A 136 -8.39 5.80 -9.22
N VAL A 137 -9.25 6.02 -8.23
CA VAL A 137 -10.57 6.67 -8.43
C VAL A 137 -10.42 8.07 -9.01
N ASP A 138 -9.59 8.92 -8.40
CA ASP A 138 -9.33 10.29 -8.86
C ASP A 138 -7.94 10.76 -8.43
N ARG A 139 -6.96 10.73 -9.33
CA ARG A 139 -5.58 11.16 -9.05
C ARG A 139 -5.48 12.69 -8.91
N SER A 140 -6.43 13.43 -9.45
CA SER A 140 -6.44 14.90 -9.39
C SER A 140 -6.91 15.42 -8.04
N ALA A 141 -7.54 14.56 -7.24
CA ALA A 141 -7.93 14.87 -5.88
C ALA A 141 -6.69 15.23 -5.05
N VAL A 142 -6.61 16.50 -4.67
CA VAL A 142 -5.52 17.01 -3.86
C VAL A 142 -5.63 16.39 -2.47
N SER A 143 -4.65 15.58 -2.10
CA SER A 143 -4.44 15.14 -0.73
C SER A 143 -3.08 15.61 -0.23
N ALA A 144 -2.89 15.56 1.09
CA ALA A 144 -1.68 16.00 1.75
C ALA A 144 -0.42 15.26 1.25
N SER A 145 0.72 15.91 1.43
CA SER A 145 2.03 15.44 0.97
C SER A 145 2.67 14.43 1.94
N PRO A 146 3.53 13.50 1.45
CA PRO A 146 3.76 13.15 0.04
C PRO A 146 2.92 11.95 -0.39
N TYR A 147 2.15 12.09 -1.49
CA TYR A 147 1.48 10.99 -2.17
C TYR A 147 2.45 10.18 -3.05
N ARG A 148 2.36 8.86 -2.92
CA ARG A 148 3.27 7.87 -3.50
C ARG A 148 2.49 6.71 -4.11
N PHE A 149 3.13 6.13 -5.11
CA PHE A 149 2.76 4.87 -5.75
C PHE A 149 3.92 3.89 -5.60
N ALA A 150 3.63 2.60 -5.52
CA ALA A 150 4.67 1.59 -5.58
C ALA A 150 4.25 0.30 -6.28
N MET A 151 5.26 -0.44 -6.73
CA MET A 151 5.18 -1.77 -7.29
C MET A 151 6.15 -2.66 -6.53
N GLN A 152 5.61 -3.63 -5.78
CA GLN A 152 6.39 -4.64 -5.05
C GLN A 152 6.50 -5.90 -5.92
N LEU A 153 7.71 -6.47 -5.98
CA LEU A 153 8.06 -7.62 -6.82
C LEU A 153 8.70 -8.70 -5.97
N ASP A 154 8.17 -9.91 -6.07
CA ASP A 154 8.76 -11.17 -5.56
C ASP A 154 9.21 -11.98 -6.77
N THR A 155 10.52 -12.08 -6.98
CA THR A 155 11.13 -12.62 -8.21
C THR A 155 11.40 -14.12 -8.17
N ASP A 156 11.19 -14.77 -7.01
CA ASP A 156 11.26 -16.22 -6.86
C ASP A 156 9.96 -16.88 -6.36
N ALA A 157 8.89 -16.07 -6.23
CA ALA A 157 7.52 -16.45 -5.89
C ALA A 157 7.40 -17.16 -4.53
N ASN A 158 8.25 -16.80 -3.56
CA ASN A 158 8.24 -17.39 -2.22
C ASN A 158 7.28 -16.68 -1.23
N GLY A 159 6.69 -15.55 -1.64
CA GLY A 159 5.82 -14.72 -0.82
C GLY A 159 6.50 -13.48 -0.23
N LYS A 160 7.83 -13.35 -0.26
CA LYS A 160 8.57 -12.18 0.23
C LYS A 160 8.98 -11.30 -0.94
N GLY A 161 8.90 -9.98 -0.76
CA GLY A 161 9.30 -9.05 -1.82
C GLY A 161 10.83 -8.99 -1.94
N ASP A 162 11.36 -9.12 -3.16
CA ASP A 162 12.78 -8.91 -3.45
C ASP A 162 13.08 -7.46 -3.87
N TYR A 163 12.14 -6.81 -4.58
CA TYR A 163 12.30 -5.43 -5.06
C TYR A 163 11.06 -4.59 -4.78
N LEU A 164 11.31 -3.29 -4.52
CA LEU A 164 10.28 -2.27 -4.43
C LEU A 164 10.63 -1.11 -5.34
N VAL A 165 9.77 -0.82 -6.30
CA VAL A 165 9.82 0.44 -7.05
C VAL A 165 8.80 1.38 -6.42
N ILE A 166 9.25 2.48 -5.85
CA ILE A 166 8.39 3.49 -5.24
C ILE A 166 8.63 4.83 -5.91
N ALA A 167 7.57 5.60 -6.11
CA ALA A 167 7.69 6.90 -6.74
C ALA A 167 6.69 7.91 -6.19
N SER A 168 7.09 9.17 -6.18
CA SER A 168 6.16 10.29 -5.98
C SER A 168 5.17 10.41 -7.14
N ASN A 169 4.03 11.06 -6.90
CA ASN A 169 3.04 11.35 -7.93
C ASN A 169 3.65 12.02 -9.18
N PRO A 170 3.62 11.37 -10.36
CA PRO A 170 4.16 11.94 -11.58
C PRO A 170 3.29 13.10 -12.08
N SER A 171 3.92 14.17 -12.56
CA SER A 171 3.22 15.35 -13.09
C SER A 171 3.07 15.35 -14.62
N SER A 172 3.67 14.38 -15.33
CA SER A 172 3.77 14.38 -16.79
C SER A 172 3.40 13.03 -17.39
N THR A 173 2.96 13.06 -18.65
CA THR A 173 2.77 11.89 -19.52
C THR A 173 4.06 11.39 -20.16
N ASP A 174 5.14 12.17 -20.06
CA ASP A 174 6.47 11.74 -20.48
C ASP A 174 7.11 10.89 -19.39
N TRP A 175 7.83 9.84 -19.81
CA TRP A 175 8.62 9.02 -18.88
C TRP A 175 9.68 9.86 -18.18
N THR A 176 9.74 9.76 -16.86
CA THR A 176 10.73 10.43 -16.03
C THR A 176 11.27 9.51 -14.94
N THR A 177 12.52 9.74 -14.53
CA THR A 177 13.11 9.14 -13.33
C THR A 177 12.86 10.00 -12.10
N ALA A 178 12.40 11.24 -12.26
CA ALA A 178 12.17 12.16 -11.15
C ALA A 178 11.20 11.58 -10.12
N GLY A 179 11.60 11.61 -8.86
CA GLY A 179 10.88 11.01 -7.75
C GLY A 179 10.80 9.49 -7.70
N VAL A 180 11.47 8.75 -8.60
CA VAL A 180 11.51 7.28 -8.62
C VAL A 180 12.68 6.76 -7.79
N GLN A 181 12.41 5.77 -6.95
CA GLN A 181 13.41 5.03 -6.19
C GLN A 181 13.20 3.53 -6.36
N VAL A 182 14.30 2.77 -6.36
CA VAL A 182 14.24 1.30 -6.33
C VAL A 182 15.02 0.80 -5.14
N PHE A 183 14.34 0.00 -4.32
CA PHE A 183 14.91 -0.70 -3.19
C PHE A 183 14.99 -2.20 -3.48
N PHE A 184 15.98 -2.85 -2.87
CA PHE A 184 16.24 -4.27 -2.96
C PHE A 184 16.34 -4.83 -1.54
N ASP A 185 15.70 -5.98 -1.32
CA ASP A 185 15.81 -6.79 -0.10
C ASP A 185 17.10 -7.63 -0.17
N ALA A 186 18.17 -7.19 0.50
CA ALA A 186 19.48 -7.83 0.41
C ALA A 186 19.68 -8.97 1.42
N ASN A 187 19.02 -8.90 2.59
CA ASN A 187 18.98 -9.95 3.62
C ASN A 187 17.88 -11.00 3.38
N ARG A 188 16.94 -10.74 2.47
CA ARG A 188 15.82 -11.62 2.05
C ARG A 188 14.83 -11.87 3.19
N ASP A 189 14.59 -10.85 3.99
CA ASP A 189 13.77 -10.95 5.19
C ASP A 189 12.59 -9.98 5.28
N VAL A 190 12.21 -9.29 4.18
CA VAL A 190 11.00 -8.43 4.13
C VAL A 190 9.81 -9.05 4.85
N GLY A 191 9.25 -8.32 5.81
CA GLY A 191 8.23 -8.79 6.74
C GLY A 191 8.82 -9.68 7.83
N ASN A 192 8.13 -10.77 8.17
CA ASN A 192 8.55 -11.64 9.25
C ASN A 192 8.63 -13.12 8.82
N LEU A 193 8.33 -14.08 9.68
CA LEU A 193 8.51 -15.51 9.43
C LEU A 193 7.53 -16.00 8.36
N THR A 194 6.29 -15.54 8.42
CA THR A 194 5.22 -15.98 7.54
C THR A 194 4.95 -14.91 6.48
N ALA A 195 5.39 -15.18 5.26
CA ALA A 195 5.23 -14.24 4.15
C ALA A 195 3.77 -13.80 3.96
N MET A 196 3.50 -12.49 3.91
CA MET A 196 2.18 -11.89 3.73
C MET A 196 1.12 -12.29 4.78
N PHE A 197 1.54 -12.76 5.95
CA PHE A 197 0.64 -13.05 7.07
C PHE A 197 1.20 -12.44 8.36
N THR A 198 0.34 -11.77 9.13
CA THR A 198 0.75 -11.23 10.42
C THR A 198 1.24 -12.33 11.36
N ASP A 199 2.49 -12.19 11.82
CA ASP A 199 3.06 -13.04 12.84
C ASP A 199 2.72 -12.54 14.27
N LYS A 200 2.57 -13.49 15.20
CA LYS A 200 2.11 -13.19 16.57
C LYS A 200 3.13 -12.44 17.44
N ASP A 201 4.37 -12.33 17.01
CA ASP A 201 5.43 -11.59 17.69
C ASP A 201 6.38 -11.03 16.62
N ALA A 202 6.75 -9.74 16.73
CA ALA A 202 7.69 -9.12 15.80
C ALA A 202 9.04 -9.85 15.89
N ALA A 203 9.40 -10.62 14.85
CA ALA A 203 10.74 -11.16 14.73
C ALA A 203 11.64 -10.14 14.03
N SER A 204 12.85 -10.57 13.68
CA SER A 204 13.96 -9.72 13.25
C SER A 204 13.88 -9.16 11.83
N GLY A 205 12.86 -9.51 11.06
CA GLY A 205 12.77 -9.05 9.67
C GLY A 205 12.43 -7.56 9.58
N ASP A 206 12.85 -6.94 8.49
CA ASP A 206 12.61 -5.53 8.20
C ASP A 206 11.82 -5.35 6.89
N GLY A 207 11.83 -4.14 6.33
CA GLY A 207 11.31 -3.88 4.99
C GLY A 207 12.42 -3.93 3.94
N PHE A 208 12.30 -3.14 2.88
CA PHE A 208 13.36 -2.99 1.90
C PHE A 208 14.45 -2.02 2.40
N GLU A 209 15.67 -2.50 2.53
CA GLU A 209 16.77 -1.84 3.23
C GLU A 209 17.87 -1.30 2.31
N LYS A 210 17.98 -1.79 1.05
CA LYS A 210 19.01 -1.34 0.11
C LYS A 210 18.46 -0.49 -1.03
N LEU A 211 18.68 0.83 -0.97
CA LEU A 211 18.44 1.73 -2.10
C LEU A 211 19.48 1.50 -3.21
N ILE A 212 19.03 1.08 -4.40
CA ILE A 212 19.89 0.80 -5.56
C ILE A 212 19.72 1.81 -6.72
N PHE A 213 18.66 2.60 -6.69
CA PHE A 213 18.39 3.65 -7.68
C PHE A 213 17.61 4.79 -7.03
N ASP A 214 18.03 6.03 -7.29
CA ASP A 214 17.38 7.25 -6.80
C ASP A 214 17.40 8.32 -7.90
N GLN A 215 16.31 8.41 -8.66
CA GLN A 215 16.06 9.49 -9.61
C GLN A 215 17.15 9.65 -10.67
N GLY A 216 17.53 8.52 -11.28
CA GLY A 216 18.62 8.46 -12.25
C GLY A 216 20.01 8.33 -11.63
N LYS A 217 20.14 8.41 -10.30
CA LYS A 217 21.39 8.16 -9.58
C LYS A 217 21.49 6.67 -9.23
N GLY A 218 22.65 6.08 -9.48
CA GLY A 218 22.92 4.65 -9.30
C GLY A 218 23.96 4.19 -10.33
N ASP A 219 24.23 2.89 -10.36
CA ASP A 219 25.15 2.30 -11.35
C ASP A 219 24.59 2.37 -12.78
N ASP A 220 23.27 2.30 -12.92
CA ASP A 220 22.54 2.45 -14.17
C ASP A 220 21.52 3.61 -14.01
N PRO A 221 21.63 4.70 -14.80
CA PRO A 221 20.71 5.83 -14.70
C PRO A 221 19.31 5.54 -15.26
N ASP A 222 19.12 4.37 -15.87
CA ASP A 222 17.91 3.99 -16.58
C ASP A 222 17.22 2.78 -15.93
N VAL A 223 17.38 2.56 -14.63
CA VAL A 223 16.80 1.40 -13.93
C VAL A 223 15.28 1.43 -13.92
N ALA A 224 14.67 2.56 -13.57
CA ALA A 224 13.22 2.66 -13.42
C ALA A 224 12.68 4.04 -13.77
N TRP A 225 11.44 4.05 -14.24
CA TRP A 225 10.75 5.21 -14.77
C TRP A 225 9.29 5.22 -14.32
N ILE A 226 8.71 6.41 -14.28
CA ILE A 226 7.29 6.62 -14.02
C ILE A 226 6.70 7.64 -14.99
N ARG A 227 5.40 7.53 -15.26
CA ARG A 227 4.59 8.56 -15.91
C ARG A 227 3.12 8.48 -15.55
N VAL A 228 2.38 9.51 -15.92
CA VAL A 228 0.94 9.48 -16.12
C VAL A 228 0.63 8.77 -17.45
N ALA A 229 -0.40 7.93 -17.50
CA ALA A 229 -0.84 7.37 -18.76
C ALA A 229 -1.36 8.48 -19.70
N PRO A 230 -0.91 8.52 -20.98
CA PRO A 230 -1.34 9.57 -21.91
C PRO A 230 -2.85 9.61 -22.17
N GLU A 231 -3.52 8.46 -22.07
CA GLU A 231 -4.94 8.30 -22.37
C GLU A 231 -5.85 8.43 -21.14
N ASP A 232 -5.29 8.36 -19.93
CA ASP A 232 -6.07 8.41 -18.68
C ASP A 232 -5.31 9.13 -17.54
N PRO A 233 -5.77 10.32 -17.11
CA PRO A 233 -5.17 11.07 -16.02
C PRO A 233 -5.45 10.48 -14.63
N ASN A 234 -6.05 9.30 -14.50
CA ASN A 234 -6.14 8.55 -13.25
C ASN A 234 -5.26 7.30 -13.23
N VAL A 235 -4.52 7.04 -14.32
CA VAL A 235 -3.60 5.90 -14.43
C VAL A 235 -2.16 6.36 -14.33
N VAL A 236 -1.40 5.70 -13.47
CA VAL A 236 0.06 5.82 -13.37
C VAL A 236 0.71 4.56 -13.91
N GLN A 237 1.84 4.74 -14.59
CA GLN A 237 2.60 3.66 -15.20
C GLN A 237 4.04 3.70 -14.72
N PHE A 238 4.52 2.56 -14.26
CA PHE A 238 5.91 2.27 -13.95
C PHE A 238 6.56 1.50 -15.08
N ALA A 239 7.87 1.63 -15.19
CA ALA A 239 8.72 0.70 -15.91
C ALA A 239 9.97 0.42 -15.08
N ILE A 240 10.34 -0.86 -14.94
CA ILE A 240 11.62 -1.28 -14.37
C ILE A 240 12.36 -2.15 -15.38
N LYS A 241 13.65 -1.90 -15.54
CA LYS A 241 14.49 -2.64 -16.47
C LYS A 241 14.57 -4.10 -16.00
N ARG A 242 14.26 -5.05 -16.89
CA ARG A 242 14.23 -6.48 -16.56
C ARG A 242 15.59 -7.02 -16.14
N SER A 243 16.69 -6.44 -16.64
CA SER A 243 18.04 -6.82 -16.22
C SER A 243 18.30 -6.54 -14.74
N THR A 244 17.63 -5.55 -14.14
CA THR A 244 17.66 -5.30 -12.69
C THR A 244 17.04 -6.46 -11.91
N LEU A 245 16.05 -7.13 -12.50
CA LEU A 245 15.33 -8.27 -11.93
C LEU A 245 15.95 -9.61 -12.38
N ASN A 246 17.24 -9.62 -12.74
CA ASN A 246 17.95 -10.78 -13.30
C ASN A 246 17.27 -11.42 -14.52
N ASN A 247 16.49 -10.63 -15.27
CA ASN A 247 15.66 -11.09 -16.39
C ASN A 247 14.75 -12.27 -16.03
N THR A 248 14.25 -12.30 -14.79
CA THR A 248 13.32 -13.37 -14.37
C THR A 248 12.12 -13.45 -15.33
N SER A 249 11.66 -14.68 -15.55
CA SER A 249 10.44 -14.97 -16.28
C SER A 249 9.27 -15.30 -15.37
N ILE A 250 9.52 -15.47 -14.07
CA ILE A 250 8.50 -15.76 -13.05
C ILE A 250 8.58 -14.72 -11.94
N TYR A 251 7.45 -14.23 -11.48
CA TYR A 251 7.38 -13.33 -10.35
C TYR A 251 5.94 -13.19 -9.85
N MET A 252 5.81 -12.77 -8.59
CA MET A 252 4.57 -12.19 -8.07
C MET A 252 4.72 -10.67 -7.94
N ILE A 253 3.61 -9.97 -8.11
CA ILE A 253 3.60 -8.51 -8.16
C ILE A 253 2.29 -7.95 -7.58
N ASN A 254 2.40 -6.95 -6.72
CA ASN A 254 1.30 -6.16 -6.18
C ASN A 254 1.63 -4.66 -6.26
N MET A 255 0.56 -3.87 -6.34
CA MET A 255 0.64 -2.43 -6.45
C MET A 255 0.17 -1.78 -5.16
N TRP A 256 0.75 -0.64 -4.84
CA TRP A 256 0.47 0.10 -3.62
C TRP A 256 0.28 1.57 -3.93
N THR A 257 -0.56 2.24 -3.15
CA THR A 257 -0.62 3.69 -3.04
C THR A 257 -0.55 4.06 -1.57
N GLY A 258 -0.05 5.26 -1.28
CA GLY A 258 -0.12 5.79 0.08
C GLY A 258 0.43 7.20 0.16
N HIS A 259 0.40 7.78 1.35
CA HIS A 259 1.08 9.04 1.62
C HIS A 259 2.51 8.80 2.15
N GLY A 260 3.00 9.71 3.01
CA GLY A 260 4.37 9.64 3.55
C GLY A 260 4.64 8.45 4.45
N ASN A 261 3.59 7.71 4.82
CA ASN A 261 3.65 6.47 5.58
C ASN A 261 3.86 5.22 4.70
N LEU A 262 3.82 5.34 3.36
CA LEU A 262 4.30 4.29 2.47
C LEU A 262 5.84 4.28 2.52
N ASP A 263 6.36 3.65 3.56
CA ASP A 263 7.77 3.61 3.94
C ASP A 263 8.40 2.26 3.56
N PRO A 264 9.40 2.24 2.66
CA PRO A 264 10.13 1.04 2.27
C PRO A 264 10.62 0.20 3.45
N ALA A 265 11.02 0.83 4.56
CA ALA A 265 11.67 0.16 5.69
C ALA A 265 10.74 -0.68 6.57
N ILE A 266 9.42 -0.62 6.35
CA ILE A 266 8.41 -1.33 7.14
C ILE A 266 7.35 -2.02 6.26
N PHE A 267 7.73 -2.37 5.01
CA PHE A 267 6.87 -3.18 4.15
C PHE A 267 6.58 -4.54 4.78
N ASP A 268 5.43 -5.12 4.40
CA ASP A 268 4.68 -6.10 5.19
C ASP A 268 4.24 -5.46 6.53
N PHE A 269 3.46 -4.38 6.40
CA PHE A 269 3.04 -3.49 7.48
C PHE A 269 2.36 -4.24 8.64
N SER A 270 1.61 -5.28 8.35
CA SER A 270 0.90 -6.08 9.34
C SER A 270 1.84 -6.80 10.32
N ASP A 271 3.11 -7.00 9.99
CA ASP A 271 4.11 -7.55 10.93
C ASP A 271 4.66 -6.50 11.91
N HIS A 272 4.48 -5.21 11.60
CA HIS A 272 4.96 -4.11 12.45
C HIS A 272 3.89 -3.57 13.41
N PHE A 273 2.63 -3.98 13.24
CA PHE A 273 1.51 -3.52 14.05
C PHE A 273 0.67 -4.71 14.51
N THR A 274 0.08 -4.63 15.70
CA THR A 274 -1.06 -5.51 16.01
C THR A 274 -2.32 -4.98 15.31
N HIS A 275 -3.33 -5.82 15.12
CA HIS A 275 -4.60 -5.38 14.55
C HIS A 275 -5.25 -4.26 15.41
N GLU A 276 -5.08 -4.30 16.74
CA GLU A 276 -5.53 -3.23 17.64
C GLU A 276 -4.81 -1.90 17.38
N GLN A 277 -3.53 -1.93 17.03
CA GLN A 277 -2.71 -0.76 16.72
C GLN A 277 -2.98 -0.22 15.31
N ALA A 278 -3.16 -1.11 14.33
CA ALA A 278 -3.39 -0.76 12.94
C ALA A 278 -4.83 -0.25 12.71
N GLY A 279 -5.80 -0.78 13.45
CA GLY A 279 -7.23 -0.54 13.23
C GLY A 279 -7.78 -1.28 12.02
N ALA A 280 -9.05 -1.06 11.72
CA ALA A 280 -9.77 -1.71 10.61
C ALA A 280 -10.69 -0.73 9.86
N ALA A 281 -10.84 -0.93 8.55
CA ALA A 281 -11.72 -0.11 7.70
C ALA A 281 -13.21 -0.51 7.78
N ASP A 282 -13.51 -1.71 8.27
CA ASP A 282 -14.86 -2.25 8.36
C ASP A 282 -15.43 -2.13 9.80
N PRO A 283 -16.55 -1.41 10.01
CA PRO A 283 -17.23 -1.32 11.31
C PRO A 283 -17.76 -2.66 11.83
N GLY A 284 -17.81 -3.71 11.00
CA GLY A 284 -18.05 -5.10 11.39
C GLY A 284 -17.02 -5.67 12.36
N PHE A 285 -15.86 -5.01 12.52
CA PHE A 285 -14.83 -5.34 13.51
C PHE A 285 -14.78 -4.33 14.66
N PRO A 286 -15.76 -4.31 15.60
CA PRO A 286 -15.92 -3.23 16.58
C PRO A 286 -14.75 -3.07 17.55
N ASN A 287 -13.90 -4.08 17.73
CA ASN A 287 -12.70 -4.00 18.58
C ASN A 287 -11.52 -3.31 17.88
N PHE A 288 -11.52 -3.29 16.55
CA PHE A 288 -10.42 -2.79 15.72
C PHE A 288 -10.79 -1.49 15.02
N TYR A 289 -12.04 -1.34 14.58
CA TYR A 289 -12.54 -0.12 13.94
C TYR A 289 -12.44 1.10 14.87
N PRO A 290 -12.08 2.28 14.34
CA PRO A 290 -11.71 2.59 12.95
C PRO A 290 -10.24 2.31 12.64
N ILE A 291 -9.81 2.62 11.41
CA ILE A 291 -8.39 2.65 10.99
C ILE A 291 -7.57 3.52 11.98
N LYS A 292 -6.33 3.13 12.30
CA LYS A 292 -5.43 3.81 13.24
C LYS A 292 -4.03 4.03 12.67
N SER A 293 -3.04 3.20 13.01
CA SER A 293 -1.62 3.46 12.70
C SER A 293 -1.23 3.08 11.26
N VAL A 294 -2.01 2.22 10.61
CA VAL A 294 -1.86 1.84 9.21
C VAL A 294 -3.05 2.44 8.47
N PHE A 295 -2.91 3.67 7.98
CA PHE A 295 -3.95 4.52 7.39
C PHE A 295 -3.43 5.17 6.10
N GLU A 296 -4.28 5.82 5.30
CA GLU A 296 -3.85 6.47 4.04
C GLU A 296 -2.99 5.52 3.18
N LEU A 297 -3.46 4.28 3.02
CA LEU A 297 -2.76 3.19 2.37
C LEU A 297 -3.77 2.35 1.58
N ASP A 298 -3.38 1.90 0.40
CA ASP A 298 -4.18 0.97 -0.39
C ASP A 298 -3.24 0.03 -1.16
N ASN A 299 -3.63 -1.23 -1.34
CA ASN A 299 -2.88 -2.15 -2.16
C ASN A 299 -3.73 -3.22 -2.83
N SER A 300 -3.34 -3.52 -4.06
CA SER A 300 -3.90 -4.65 -4.77
C SER A 300 -3.42 -5.97 -4.17
N CYS A 301 -4.19 -7.03 -4.40
CA CYS A 301 -3.70 -8.39 -4.27
C CYS A 301 -2.55 -8.68 -5.25
N ARG A 302 -1.81 -9.77 -5.02
CA ARG A 302 -0.69 -10.18 -5.88
C ARG A 302 -1.16 -10.93 -7.13
N MET A 303 -0.56 -10.58 -8.26
CA MET A 303 -0.66 -11.29 -9.53
C MET A 303 0.52 -12.26 -9.68
N ALA A 304 0.24 -13.50 -10.10
CA ALA A 304 1.26 -14.44 -10.55
C ALA A 304 1.54 -14.23 -12.05
N VAL A 305 2.81 -14.00 -12.42
CA VAL A 305 3.22 -13.83 -13.82
C VAL A 305 4.26 -14.86 -14.20
N GLY A 306 4.06 -15.50 -15.35
CA GLY A 306 5.00 -16.49 -15.91
C GLY A 306 4.88 -17.90 -15.35
N PHE A 307 3.96 -18.14 -14.42
CA PHE A 307 3.64 -19.47 -13.89
C PHE A 307 2.15 -19.61 -13.61
N ASN A 308 1.68 -20.86 -13.48
CA ASN A 308 0.32 -21.14 -13.04
C ASN A 308 0.32 -21.29 -11.52
N PRO A 309 -0.36 -20.39 -10.77
CA PRO A 309 -0.41 -20.51 -9.32
C PRO A 309 -1.21 -21.74 -8.90
N THR A 310 -0.85 -22.31 -7.76
CA THR A 310 -1.56 -23.41 -7.10
C THR A 310 -2.68 -22.91 -6.20
N GLY A 311 -2.70 -21.61 -5.89
CA GLY A 311 -3.63 -20.97 -4.97
C GLY A 311 -3.15 -20.94 -3.52
N ASN A 312 -1.95 -21.46 -3.23
CA ASN A 312 -1.34 -21.41 -1.90
C ASN A 312 -0.27 -20.33 -1.79
N GLU A 313 0.04 -19.64 -2.89
CA GLU A 313 1.06 -18.60 -2.89
C GLU A 313 0.56 -17.38 -2.07
N PRO A 314 1.37 -16.85 -1.15
CA PRO A 314 0.93 -15.79 -0.24
C PRO A 314 0.55 -14.49 -0.96
N GLY A 315 -0.52 -13.85 -0.49
CA GLY A 315 -1.00 -12.56 -1.01
C GLY A 315 -1.69 -12.61 -2.38
N LEU A 316 -1.82 -13.78 -3.01
CA LEU A 316 -2.48 -13.89 -4.32
C LEU A 316 -3.92 -13.35 -4.30
N CYS A 317 -4.30 -12.79 -5.43
CA CYS A 317 -5.70 -12.50 -5.71
C CYS A 317 -6.56 -13.76 -5.57
N ALA A 318 -7.72 -13.61 -4.94
CA ALA A 318 -8.68 -14.70 -4.82
C ALA A 318 -9.10 -15.15 -6.23
N THR A 319 -8.50 -16.23 -6.70
CA THR A 319 -8.93 -16.86 -7.95
C THR A 319 -10.09 -17.78 -7.62
N LEU A 320 -11.24 -17.55 -8.25
CA LEU A 320 -12.25 -18.58 -8.30
C LEU A 320 -11.68 -19.69 -9.17
N SER A 321 -11.20 -20.76 -8.55
CA SER A 321 -10.97 -22.00 -9.29
C SER A 321 -12.32 -22.35 -9.92
N PRO A 322 -12.44 -22.42 -11.26
CA PRO A 322 -13.68 -22.87 -11.87
C PRO A 322 -13.95 -24.26 -11.28
N VAL A 323 -15.13 -24.42 -10.67
CA VAL A 323 -15.55 -25.69 -10.11
C VAL A 323 -15.40 -26.71 -11.23
N ALA A 324 -14.57 -27.73 -11.02
CA ALA A 324 -14.42 -28.79 -12.01
C ALA A 324 -15.82 -29.28 -12.40
N PRO A 325 -16.14 -29.41 -13.70
CA PRO A 325 -17.51 -29.68 -14.14
C PRO A 325 -18.16 -30.90 -13.48
N GLU A 326 -17.37 -31.84 -12.94
CA GLU A 326 -17.85 -33.02 -12.22
C GLU A 326 -18.45 -32.73 -10.84
N ASN A 327 -18.21 -31.55 -10.26
CA ASN A 327 -18.69 -31.15 -8.93
C ASN A 327 -19.70 -29.99 -8.98
N ALA A 328 -20.16 -29.57 -10.17
CA ALA A 328 -21.26 -28.63 -10.26
C ALA A 328 -22.54 -29.27 -9.67
N PRO A 329 -23.19 -28.67 -8.65
CA PRO A 329 -24.45 -29.19 -8.15
C PRO A 329 -25.46 -29.30 -9.28
N PRO A 330 -26.26 -30.38 -9.37
CA PRO A 330 -27.33 -30.47 -10.35
C PRO A 330 -28.28 -29.28 -10.13
N GLY A 331 -28.30 -28.33 -11.07
CA GLY A 331 -29.14 -27.13 -10.98
C GLY A 331 -28.40 -25.80 -10.80
N CYS A 332 -27.09 -25.71 -11.01
CA CYS A 332 -26.39 -24.41 -11.08
C CYS A 332 -26.88 -23.62 -12.31
N GLN A 333 -27.94 -22.83 -12.13
CA GLN A 333 -28.52 -21.92 -13.12
C GLN A 333 -27.95 -20.51 -12.90
N LEU A 334 -26.62 -20.36 -13.03
CA LEU A 334 -26.09 -19.02 -13.28
C LEU A 334 -26.57 -18.64 -14.70
N ASN A 335 -27.24 -17.49 -14.80
CA ASN A 335 -27.74 -16.96 -16.07
C ASN A 335 -27.19 -15.55 -16.27
N ASP A 336 -27.32 -15.03 -17.49
CA ASP A 336 -26.84 -13.68 -17.85
C ASP A 336 -27.37 -12.58 -16.93
N ALA A 337 -28.53 -12.77 -16.28
CA ALA A 337 -29.10 -11.80 -15.37
C ALA A 337 -28.29 -11.62 -14.08
N ILE A 338 -27.55 -12.65 -13.63
CA ILE A 338 -26.65 -12.55 -12.48
C ILE A 338 -25.35 -11.86 -12.89
N CYS A 339 -24.75 -12.23 -14.03
CA CYS A 339 -23.54 -11.57 -14.52
C CYS A 339 -23.81 -10.09 -14.85
N ALA A 340 -25.00 -9.74 -15.35
CA ALA A 340 -25.40 -8.36 -15.60
C ALA A 340 -25.47 -7.49 -14.33
N GLN A 341 -25.61 -8.08 -13.13
CA GLN A 341 -25.54 -7.34 -11.87
C GLN A 341 -24.11 -6.90 -11.51
N MET A 342 -23.08 -7.53 -12.08
CA MET A 342 -21.67 -7.16 -11.89
C MET A 342 -21.28 -5.91 -12.71
N GLY A 343 -22.18 -5.42 -13.56
CA GLY A 343 -22.01 -4.21 -14.35
C GLY A 343 -22.16 -4.44 -15.86
N PRO A 344 -22.26 -3.36 -16.65
CA PRO A 344 -22.29 -3.45 -18.11
C PRO A 344 -20.98 -4.04 -18.64
N GLY A 345 -21.07 -5.04 -19.52
CA GLY A 345 -19.92 -5.74 -20.12
C GLY A 345 -19.70 -7.16 -19.57
N TYR A 346 -20.35 -7.54 -18.48
CA TYR A 346 -20.31 -8.92 -17.99
C TYR A 346 -21.30 -9.84 -18.71
N TYR A 347 -20.88 -11.05 -19.07
CA TYR A 347 -21.70 -12.10 -19.68
C TYR A 347 -21.44 -13.46 -19.03
N PHE A 348 -22.42 -14.37 -19.08
CA PHE A 348 -22.23 -15.72 -18.58
C PHE A 348 -21.70 -16.64 -19.68
N ASP A 349 -20.61 -17.37 -19.40
CA ASP A 349 -20.17 -18.47 -20.25
C ASP A 349 -20.68 -19.79 -19.67
N ALA A 350 -21.64 -20.39 -20.38
CA ALA A 350 -22.23 -21.67 -20.00
C ALA A 350 -21.24 -22.84 -20.07
N ALA A 351 -20.17 -22.74 -20.86
CA ALA A 351 -19.17 -23.80 -20.98
C ALA A 351 -18.28 -23.91 -19.73
N THR A 352 -18.08 -22.80 -19.02
CA THR A 352 -17.20 -22.70 -17.85
C THR A 352 -17.96 -22.36 -16.57
N CYS A 353 -19.28 -22.20 -16.65
CA CYS A 353 -20.15 -21.78 -15.53
C CYS A 353 -19.63 -20.53 -14.79
N SER A 354 -19.12 -19.55 -15.54
CA SER A 354 -18.45 -18.36 -14.98
C SER A 354 -18.90 -17.07 -15.68
N CYS A 355 -18.87 -15.94 -14.96
CA CYS A 355 -19.08 -14.61 -15.56
C CYS A 355 -17.76 -14.06 -16.12
N PHE A 356 -17.80 -13.52 -17.33
CA PHE A 356 -16.65 -12.92 -18.01
C PHE A 356 -16.95 -11.47 -18.35
N TYR A 357 -15.92 -10.62 -18.35
CA TYR A 357 -16.03 -9.21 -18.74
C TYR A 357 -15.52 -9.01 -20.17
N PHE A 358 -16.37 -8.46 -21.05
CA PHE A 358 -15.95 -7.87 -22.31
C PHE A 358 -15.40 -6.46 -22.05
N GLY A 359 -14.07 -6.35 -21.99
CA GLY A 359 -13.41 -5.07 -22.27
C GLY A 359 -13.66 -4.66 -23.72
N PHE A 360 -13.57 -3.36 -24.02
CA PHE A 360 -13.96 -2.72 -25.30
C PHE A 360 -13.25 -3.18 -26.60
N ASN A 361 -12.52 -4.29 -26.59
CA ASN A 361 -11.96 -4.92 -27.79
C ASN A 361 -12.46 -6.37 -27.87
N ASN A 362 -13.08 -6.74 -29.00
CA ASN A 362 -13.78 -8.02 -29.29
C ASN A 362 -12.94 -9.32 -29.17
N SER A 363 -12.16 -9.48 -28.12
CA SER A 363 -11.46 -10.70 -27.76
C SER A 363 -11.97 -11.20 -26.41
N PRO A 364 -12.31 -12.50 -26.25
CA PRO A 364 -12.68 -13.04 -24.96
C PRO A 364 -11.47 -12.96 -24.02
N ILE A 365 -11.54 -12.09 -23.02
CA ILE A 365 -10.53 -11.99 -21.97
C ILE A 365 -10.99 -12.90 -20.84
N ARG A 366 -10.14 -13.87 -20.43
CA ARG A 366 -10.32 -14.57 -19.16
C ARG A 366 -10.06 -13.57 -18.04
N ALA A 367 -11.10 -12.89 -17.58
CA ALA A 367 -11.03 -12.10 -16.38
C ALA A 367 -11.05 -13.04 -15.17
N ILE A 368 -10.08 -12.88 -14.27
CA ILE A 368 -10.13 -13.45 -12.92
C ILE A 368 -10.52 -12.26 -12.04
N SER A 369 -11.79 -12.16 -11.67
CA SER A 369 -12.36 -11.05 -10.90
C SER A 369 -13.13 -11.59 -9.68
N PRO A 370 -13.17 -10.88 -8.53
CA PRO A 370 -13.68 -11.44 -7.29
C PRO A 370 -15.22 -11.46 -7.29
N VAL A 371 -15.82 -12.54 -6.77
CA VAL A 371 -17.28 -12.63 -6.59
C VAL A 371 -17.65 -12.44 -5.13
N ILE A 372 -18.65 -11.58 -4.95
CA ILE A 372 -19.45 -11.38 -3.76
C ILE A 372 -20.25 -12.66 -3.45
N GLU A 373 -20.09 -13.17 -2.23
CA GLU A 373 -20.75 -14.37 -1.70
C GLU A 373 -22.28 -14.18 -1.65
N TYR A 374 -23.04 -14.92 -2.47
CA TYR A 374 -24.46 -15.14 -2.21
C TYR A 374 -24.63 -16.48 -1.50
N GLN A 375 -25.00 -16.45 -0.22
CA GLN A 375 -25.44 -17.66 0.48
C GLN A 375 -26.72 -18.20 -0.19
N CYS A 376 -26.61 -19.37 -0.81
CA CYS A 376 -27.76 -20.16 -1.24
C CYS A 376 -28.53 -20.63 0.00
N ASN A 377 -29.60 -19.90 0.34
CA ASN A 377 -30.58 -20.32 1.34
C ASN A 377 -31.33 -21.56 0.82
N VAL A 378 -31.01 -22.75 1.34
CA VAL A 378 -31.76 -23.97 1.06
C VAL A 378 -33.05 -23.93 1.87
N GLY A 379 -34.07 -23.26 1.34
CA GLY A 379 -35.44 -23.36 1.83
C GLY A 379 -36.00 -24.75 1.54
N ALA A 380 -35.91 -25.66 2.51
CA ALA A 380 -36.61 -26.93 2.47
C ALA A 380 -38.13 -26.69 2.54
N ILE A 381 -38.81 -26.81 1.40
CA ILE A 381 -40.27 -26.98 1.35
C ILE A 381 -40.56 -28.40 1.85
N ILE A 382 -40.94 -28.52 3.12
CA ILE A 382 -41.64 -29.70 3.63
C ILE A 382 -43.11 -29.50 3.29
N SER A 383 -43.61 -30.23 2.28
CA SER A 383 -45.05 -30.40 2.09
C SER A 383 -45.58 -31.31 3.20
N SER A 384 -46.47 -30.81 4.06
CA SER A 384 -47.33 -31.67 4.87
C SER A 384 -48.57 -32.04 4.07
N GLN A 385 -49.12 -33.23 4.36
CA GLN A 385 -50.54 -33.49 4.15
C GLN A 385 -51.41 -32.46 4.89
#